data_AF-A0A1H5YK98-F1
#
_entry.id   AF-A0A1H5YK98-F1
#
_cell.length_a   1.000
_cell.length_b   1.000
_cell.length_c   1.000
_cell.angle_alpha   90.00
_cell.angle_beta   90.00
_cell.angle_gamma   90.00
#
_symmetry.space_group_name_H-M   'P 1'
#
loop_
_entity.id
_entity.type
_entity.pdbx_description
1 polymer ?
#
loop_
_entity_poly.entity_id
_entity_poly.type
_entity_poly.pdbx_seq_one_letter_code
_entity_poly.pdbx_strand_id
1 'polypeptide(L)' 'MKSKAIFYHAGCPVCIEAEQNVANALDPAKYEVESVHLGSDKSRLSEAESSGVKSVPALVLDGTPFHINFGAGIEDLK' A
#
# COMPACT_ATOMS: atom_id res chain seq x y z
N MET A 1 11.47 -12.49 -14.04
CA MET A 1 10.55 -12.66 -12.89
C MET A 1 9.95 -11.30 -12.60
N LYS A 2 8.67 -11.23 -12.21
CA LYS A 2 8.04 -9.97 -11.82
C LYS A 2 8.46 -9.62 -10.39
N SER A 3 8.73 -8.35 -10.12
CA SER A 3 8.91 -7.85 -8.76
C SER A 3 7.55 -7.79 -8.07
N LYS A 4 7.53 -8.00 -6.75
CA LYS A 4 6.32 -7.82 -5.95
C LYS A 4 6.18 -6.35 -5.56
N ALA A 5 4.99 -5.80 -5.74
CA ALA A 5 4.58 -4.50 -5.24
C ALA A 5 3.43 -4.71 -4.24
N ILE A 6 3.48 -4.09 -3.07
CA ILE A 6 2.40 -4.20 -2.08
C ILE A 6 1.75 -2.84 -1.89
N PHE A 7 0.45 -2.75 -2.15
CA PHE A 7 -0.36 -1.57 -1.93
C PHE A 7 -1.14 -1.72 -0.63
N TYR A 8 -0.69 -1.04 0.42
CA TYR A 8 -1.38 -1.00 1.71
C TYR A 8 -2.40 0.15 1.73
N HIS A 9 -3.63 -0.16 2.12
CA HIS A 9 -4.72 0.82 2.22
C HIS A 9 -5.67 0.52 3.39
N ALA A 10 -6.60 1.45 3.66
CA ALA A 10 -7.65 1.29 4.67
C ALA A 10 -9.06 1.61 4.16
N GLY A 11 -9.25 1.62 2.83
CA GLY A 11 -10.56 1.85 2.21
C GLY A 11 -11.03 3.32 2.18
N CYS A 12 -10.14 4.24 2.55
CA CYS A 12 -10.36 5.68 2.49
C CYS A 12 -10.59 6.19 1.04
N PRO A 13 -11.27 7.33 0.80
CA PRO A 13 -11.47 7.85 -0.56
C PRO A 13 -10.17 8.00 -1.37
N VAL A 14 -9.13 8.57 -0.76
CA VAL A 14 -7.81 8.72 -1.40
C VAL A 14 -7.14 7.36 -1.69
N CYS A 15 -7.49 6.31 -0.93
CA CYS A 15 -7.03 4.95 -1.19
C CYS A 15 -7.56 4.43 -2.53
N ILE A 16 -8.84 4.70 -2.82
CA ILE A 16 -9.49 4.29 -4.08
C ILE A 16 -8.83 5.01 -5.26
N GLU A 17 -8.60 6.31 -5.13
CA GLU A 17 -7.94 7.11 -6.17
C GLU A 17 -6.50 6.64 -6.41
N ALA A 18 -5.76 6.33 -5.36
CA ALA A 18 -4.38 5.82 -5.44
C ALA A 18 -4.32 4.43 -6.09
N GLU A 19 -5.27 3.53 -5.78
CA GLU A 19 -5.32 2.21 -6.41
C GLU A 19 -5.61 2.34 -7.92
N GLN A 20 -6.62 3.12 -8.28
CA GLN A 20 -7.06 3.28 -9.67
C GLN A 20 -6.02 3.97 -10.55
N ASN A 21 -5.32 4.97 -10.04
CA ASN A 21 -4.43 5.81 -10.85
C ASN A 21 -2.95 5.50 -10.70
N VAL A 22 -2.51 4.99 -9.54
CA VAL A 22 -1.08 4.77 -9.26
C VAL A 22 -0.76 3.28 -9.24
N ALA A 23 -1.45 2.50 -8.41
CA ALA A 23 -1.17 1.07 -8.28
C ALA A 23 -1.43 0.34 -9.62
N ASN A 24 -2.56 0.63 -10.27
CA ASN A 24 -2.91 0.05 -11.57
C ASN A 24 -2.08 0.59 -12.76
N ALA A 25 -1.36 1.70 -12.58
CA ALA A 25 -0.47 2.24 -13.62
C ALA A 25 0.90 1.52 -13.67
N LEU A 26 1.22 0.71 -12.66
CA LEU A 26 2.43 -0.11 -12.68
C LEU A 26 2.36 -1.12 -13.83
N ASP A 27 3.44 -1.19 -14.60
CA ASP A 27 3.56 -2.13 -15.71
C ASP A 27 3.39 -3.59 -15.20
N PRO A 28 2.33 -4.31 -15.60
CA PRO A 28 2.05 -5.65 -15.11
C PRO A 28 3.06 -6.68 -15.62
N ALA A 29 3.91 -6.33 -16.60
CA ALA A 29 5.05 -7.16 -17.00
C ALA A 29 6.24 -7.04 -16.02
N LYS A 30 6.32 -5.95 -15.25
CA LYS A 30 7.38 -5.68 -14.27
C LYS A 30 6.95 -5.99 -12.84
N TYR A 31 5.73 -5.60 -12.47
CA TYR A 31 5.24 -5.71 -11.10
C TYR A 31 3.99 -6.58 -11.00
N GLU A 32 3.95 -7.39 -9.93
CA GLU A 32 2.75 -8.03 -9.43
C GLU A 32 2.27 -7.25 -8.20
N VAL A 33 1.12 -6.59 -8.33
CA VAL A 33 0.57 -5.72 -7.28
C VAL A 33 -0.36 -6.53 -6.38
N GLU A 34 -0.02 -6.64 -5.10
CA GLU A 34 -0.89 -7.15 -4.03
C GLU A 34 -1.58 -5.97 -3.33
N SER A 35 -2.91 -5.96 -3.27
CA SER A 35 -3.67 -4.96 -2.51
C SER A 35 -3.99 -5.52 -1.12
N VAL A 36 -3.60 -4.80 -0.06
CA VAL A 36 -3.75 -5.20 1.35
C VAL A 36 -4.55 -4.16 2.12
N HIS A 37 -5.74 -4.54 2.56
CA HIS A 37 -6.61 -3.67 3.36
C HIS A 37 -6.31 -3.81 4.87
N LEU A 38 -5.46 -2.92 5.40
CA LEU A 38 -5.03 -2.94 6.80
C LEU A 38 -6.15 -2.69 7.82
N GLY A 39 -7.22 -1.99 7.42
CA GLY A 39 -8.41 -1.84 8.27
C GLY A 39 -9.22 -3.14 8.47
N SER A 40 -9.03 -4.14 7.59
CA SER A 40 -9.75 -5.41 7.61
C SER A 40 -8.83 -6.54 8.09
N ASP A 41 -7.57 -6.54 7.64
CA ASP A 41 -6.55 -7.48 8.06
C ASP A 41 -5.47 -6.79 8.92
N LYS A 42 -5.80 -6.62 10.20
CA LYS A 42 -4.88 -6.04 11.19
C LYS A 42 -3.62 -6.87 11.41
N SER A 43 -3.60 -8.15 11.04
CA SER A 43 -2.42 -9.00 11.20
C SER A 43 -1.24 -8.55 10.32
N ARG A 44 -1.53 -7.82 9.24
CA ARG A 44 -0.56 -7.28 8.29
C ARG A 44 0.03 -5.92 8.70
N LEU A 45 -0.45 -5.31 9.79
CA LEU A 45 0.07 -4.01 10.26
C LEU A 45 1.57 -4.07 10.59
N SER A 46 2.01 -5.11 11.31
CA SER A 46 3.43 -5.28 11.67
C SER A 46 4.34 -5.44 10.45
N GLU A 47 3.83 -6.08 9.38
CA GLU A 47 4.56 -6.22 8.12
C GLU A 47 4.70 -4.88 7.41
N ALA A 48 3.61 -4.10 7.36
CA ALA A 48 3.62 -2.77 6.76
C ALA A 48 4.59 -1.84 7.52
N GLU A 49 4.55 -1.81 8.85
CA GLU A 49 5.47 -1.04 9.69
C GLU A 49 6.93 -1.47 9.46
N SER A 50 7.20 -2.78 9.42
CA SER A 50 8.55 -3.33 9.17
C SER A 50 9.08 -2.98 7.78
N SER A 51 8.17 -2.76 6.82
CA SER A 51 8.48 -2.29 5.46
C SER A 51 8.61 -0.76 5.37
N GLY A 52 8.54 -0.05 6.51
CA GLY A 52 8.68 1.40 6.58
C GLY A 52 7.41 2.18 6.22
N VAL A 53 6.25 1.54 6.16
CA VAL A 53 4.96 2.22 5.93
C VAL A 53 4.60 3.04 7.17
N LYS A 54 4.28 4.31 6.95
CA LYS A 54 3.92 5.28 8.01
C LYS A 54 2.49 5.80 7.86
N SER A 55 1.94 5.69 6.67
CA SER A 55 0.59 6.13 6.33
C SER A 55 0.05 5.31 5.18
N VAL A 56 -1.27 5.28 5.06
CA VAL A 56 -1.99 4.73 3.91
C VAL A 56 -2.69 5.84 3.12
N PRO A 57 -2.88 5.70 1.81
CA PRO A 57 -2.39 4.60 0.97
C PRO A 57 -0.87 4.65 0.77
N ALA A 58 -0.22 3.49 0.72
CA ALA A 58 1.20 3.37 0.43
C ALA A 58 1.49 2.19 -0.48
N LEU A 59 2.46 2.38 -1.36
CA LEU A 59 2.95 1.37 -2.30
C LEU A 59 4.39 1.02 -1.93
N VAL A 60 4.66 -0.23 -1.60
CA VAL A 60 6.01 -0.74 -1.36
C VAL A 60 6.53 -1.38 -2.64
N LEU A 61 7.55 -0.76 -3.24
CA LEU A 61 8.22 -1.25 -4.46
C LEU A 61 9.64 -1.67 -4.11
N ASP A 62 9.97 -2.93 -4.36
CA ASP A 62 11.32 -3.47 -4.11
C ASP A 62 11.82 -3.15 -2.68
N GLY A 63 10.92 -3.25 -1.70
CA GLY A 63 11.18 -2.95 -0.28
C GLY A 63 11.17 -1.46 0.10
N THR A 64 10.96 -0.56 -0.85
CA THR A 64 10.91 0.89 -0.61
C THR A 64 9.47 1.38 -0.53
N PRO A 65 9.05 2.01 0.59
CA PRO A 65 7.69 2.55 0.73
C PRO A 65 7.54 3.92 0.05
N PHE A 66 6.47 4.07 -0.71
CA PHE A 66 6.00 5.32 -1.30
C PHE A 66 4.62 5.65 -0.75
N HIS A 67 4.52 6.71 0.06
CA HIS A 67 3.26 7.18 0.61
C HIS A 67 2.57 8.09 -0.40
N ILE A 68 1.32 7.78 -0.73
CA ILE A 68 0.58 8.47 -1.79
C ILE A 68 -0.48 9.35 -1.12
N ASN A 69 -0.37 10.66 -1.29
CA ASN A 69 -1.37 11.64 -0.85
C ASN A 69 -1.90 11.45 0.59
N PHE A 70 -1.05 10.96 1.51
CA PHE A 70 -1.27 10.78 2.95
C PHE A 70 -2.75 10.81 3.40
N GLY A 71 -3.41 9.64 3.43
CA GLY A 71 -4.81 9.54 3.84
C GLY A 71 -4.99 9.39 5.35
N ALA A 72 -4.38 8.35 5.93
CA ALA A 72 -4.40 8.08 7.37
C ALA A 72 -3.04 7.59 7.85
N GLY A 73 -2.66 7.90 9.08
CA GLY A 73 -1.45 7.36 9.70
C GLY A 73 -1.61 5.87 9.97
N ILE A 74 -0.51 5.11 9.93
CA ILE A 74 -0.55 3.68 10.28
C ILE A 74 -0.92 3.47 11.75
N GLU A 75 -0.61 4.44 12.61
CA GLU A 75 -0.98 4.45 14.03
C GLU A 75 -2.50 4.57 14.23
N ASP A 76 -3.21 5.24 13.32
CA ASP A 76 -4.68 5.41 13.38
C ASP A 76 -5.43 4.10 13.07
N LEU A 77 -4.72 3.08 12.58
CA LEU A 77 -5.28 1.76 12.20
C LEU A 77 -5.12 0.71 13.30
N LYS A 78 -4.43 1.02 14.40
CA LYS A 78 -4.19 0.12 15.53
C LYS A 78 -5.49 -0.18 16.29
#